data_AF-A0A7L3AIS2-F1
#
_entry.id   AF-A0A7L3AIS2-F1
#
_cell.length_a   1.000
_cell.length_b   1.000
_cell.length_c   1.000
_cell.angle_alpha   90.00
_cell.angle_beta   90.00
_cell.angle_gamma   90.00
#
_symmetry.space_group_name_H-M   'P 1'
#
loop_
_entity.id
_entity.type
_entity.pdbx_description
1 polymer ?
#
loop_
_entity_poly.entity_id
_entity_poly.type
_entity_poly.pdbx_seq_one_letter_code
_entity_poly.pdbx_strand_id
1 'polypeptide(L)'
;PKDTYIGYLPLAHVLELTAEISCVTYGCRIGYSSPLTLSDQSSKIKKGSKGDCTVLKPTLMAAVPEIMDRIYKNVMSKVQEMNYIQRTLFKIGYDYKSEQIKRGYDAPLCNVLLFKKVKALLGGNVRMMLSGGAPLSPQTQRFMNICFCCPVGQGYGLTETCGAGTITEVADYSTGRVGAPLICCEIKLKDWQEGGYTNRDKPNPRGEIVIGGPNVSMGYFKNEEKTTEDFSIDENGQRWFCTGDIGEFHPDGCLQIIDRKKDLVKLQAGEYVSLGKVEAALKNCPLIDNICAYAKSDQSYVISFVVPNQKKLTALAEQKGISGTWVDICNNPTMEAEILREIKEVANKMKLERFEIPIKVRLSPEPWTPETGLVTDAFKLKRKELKNHYLNDIERMYGGK
;
A
#
# COMPACT_ATOMS: atom_id res chain seq x y z
N PRO A 1 16.99 15.34 -22.14
CA PRO A 1 15.93 14.86 -21.21
C PRO A 1 15.56 15.95 -20.20
N LYS A 2 14.28 16.34 -20.12
CA LYS A 2 13.81 17.41 -19.19
C LYS A 2 13.35 16.85 -17.84
N ASP A 3 13.18 15.54 -17.74
CA ASP A 3 12.68 14.89 -16.55
C ASP A 3 13.65 14.93 -15.38
N THR A 4 13.08 15.01 -14.20
CA THR A 4 13.76 14.97 -12.92
C THR A 4 13.07 13.94 -12.04
N TYR A 5 13.80 12.91 -11.66
CA TYR A 5 13.35 11.87 -10.74
C TYR A 5 13.79 12.21 -9.31
N ILE A 6 12.92 11.94 -8.34
CA ILE A 6 13.26 12.04 -6.93
C ILE A 6 13.51 10.65 -6.35
N GLY A 7 14.79 10.36 -6.07
CA GLY A 7 15.19 9.09 -5.49
C GLY A 7 15.26 9.20 -3.97
N TYR A 8 14.46 8.44 -3.25
CA TYR A 8 14.39 8.53 -1.78
C TYR A 8 14.26 7.19 -1.07
N LEU A 9 14.00 6.09 -1.79
CA LEU A 9 14.09 4.76 -1.20
C LEU A 9 15.57 4.32 -1.18
N PRO A 10 15.94 3.34 -0.34
CA PRO A 10 17.30 2.81 -0.37
C PRO A 10 17.58 2.04 -1.67
N LEU A 11 18.78 2.19 -2.23
CA LEU A 11 19.25 1.42 -3.40
C LEU A 11 19.30 -0.10 -3.17
N ALA A 12 19.30 -0.54 -1.90
CA ALA A 12 19.14 -1.94 -1.54
C ALA A 12 17.76 -2.51 -1.93
N HIS A 13 16.77 -1.67 -2.22
CA HIS A 13 15.44 -2.08 -2.65
C HIS A 13 15.34 -2.03 -4.18
N VAL A 14 14.99 -3.17 -4.80
CA VAL A 14 14.99 -3.35 -6.27
C VAL A 14 14.17 -2.31 -7.04
N LEU A 15 13.04 -1.84 -6.49
CA LEU A 15 12.22 -0.79 -7.11
C LEU A 15 12.99 0.51 -7.35
N GLU A 16 13.80 0.94 -6.38
CA GLU A 16 14.59 2.17 -6.52
C GLU A 16 15.73 1.95 -7.50
N LEU A 17 16.42 0.82 -7.37
CA LEU A 17 17.52 0.47 -8.25
C LEU A 17 17.08 0.44 -9.73
N THR A 18 15.95 -0.17 -10.04
CA THR A 18 15.44 -0.22 -11.43
C THR A 18 14.94 1.14 -11.91
N ALA A 19 14.33 1.95 -11.05
CA ALA A 19 13.91 3.30 -11.37
C ALA A 19 15.12 4.21 -11.67
N GLU A 20 16.17 4.17 -10.85
CA GLU A 20 17.40 4.93 -11.05
C GLU A 20 18.16 4.46 -12.31
N ILE A 21 18.30 3.15 -12.54
CA ILE A 21 18.92 2.61 -13.77
C ILE A 21 18.16 3.11 -15.01
N SER A 22 16.82 3.08 -14.97
CA SER A 22 16.00 3.60 -16.07
C SER A 22 16.24 5.09 -16.27
N CYS A 23 16.27 5.87 -15.19
CA CYS A 23 16.55 7.31 -15.24
C CYS A 23 17.92 7.61 -15.84
N VAL A 24 18.98 6.91 -15.43
CA VAL A 24 20.33 7.07 -15.98
C VAL A 24 20.37 6.71 -17.46
N THR A 25 19.71 5.61 -17.85
CA THR A 25 19.65 5.14 -19.25
C THR A 25 18.99 6.18 -20.17
N TYR A 26 17.92 6.84 -19.71
CA TYR A 26 17.22 7.88 -20.46
C TYR A 26 17.76 9.30 -20.21
N GLY A 27 18.84 9.45 -19.42
CA GLY A 27 19.49 10.72 -19.09
C GLY A 27 18.64 11.67 -18.25
N CYS A 28 17.73 11.15 -17.43
CA CYS A 28 16.96 11.90 -16.44
C CYS A 28 17.88 12.40 -15.30
N ARG A 29 17.58 13.57 -14.75
CA ARG A 29 18.27 14.08 -13.56
C ARG A 29 17.72 13.38 -12.32
N ILE A 30 18.57 12.97 -11.39
CA ILE A 30 18.15 12.35 -10.13
C ILE A 30 18.48 13.32 -8.99
N GLY A 31 17.48 13.66 -8.18
CA GLY A 31 17.68 14.36 -6.91
C GLY A 31 17.45 13.40 -5.75
N TYR A 32 18.46 13.27 -4.89
CA TYR A 32 18.40 12.38 -3.74
C TYR A 32 17.70 13.04 -2.55
N SER A 33 16.84 12.27 -1.89
CA SER A 33 15.97 12.68 -0.78
C SER A 33 15.88 11.53 0.23
N SER A 34 15.15 11.74 1.32
CA SER A 34 14.74 10.68 2.25
C SER A 34 13.23 10.76 2.54
N PRO A 35 12.60 9.68 3.04
CA PRO A 35 11.20 9.73 3.49
C PRO A 35 10.93 10.83 4.54
N LEU A 36 11.97 11.24 5.27
CA LEU A 36 11.90 12.22 6.35
C LEU A 36 12.26 13.65 5.92
N THR A 37 12.64 13.86 4.66
CA THR A 37 12.97 15.18 4.08
C THR A 37 12.15 15.53 2.84
N LEU A 38 11.35 14.57 2.34
CA LEU A 38 10.56 14.67 1.12
C LEU A 38 9.64 15.90 1.04
N SER A 39 8.96 16.26 2.13
CA SER A 39 7.95 17.33 2.17
C SER A 39 8.35 18.43 3.15
N ASP A 40 7.80 19.64 2.96
CA ASP A 40 7.99 20.79 3.88
C ASP A 40 7.54 20.49 5.32
N GLN A 41 6.71 19.47 5.52
CA GLN A 41 6.18 19.04 6.83
C GLN A 41 6.89 17.80 7.37
N SER A 42 7.90 17.28 6.69
CA SER A 42 8.60 16.07 7.12
C SER A 42 9.46 16.34 8.37
N SER A 43 9.63 15.33 9.22
CA SER A 43 10.20 15.49 10.57
C SER A 43 11.66 15.95 10.60
N LYS A 44 12.45 15.68 9.54
CA LYS A 44 13.84 16.12 9.43
C LYS A 44 14.00 17.45 8.66
N ILE A 45 12.90 18.13 8.31
CA ILE A 45 12.92 19.49 7.77
C ILE A 45 12.69 20.49 8.89
N LYS A 46 13.57 21.48 9.01
CA LYS A 46 13.40 22.60 9.95
C LYS A 46 12.12 23.34 9.61
N LYS A 47 11.23 23.54 10.61
CA LYS A 47 9.97 24.28 10.45
C LYS A 47 10.22 25.62 9.74
N GLY A 48 9.43 25.90 8.70
CA GLY A 48 9.56 27.10 7.85
C GLY A 48 10.55 26.96 6.69
N SER A 49 11.27 25.84 6.58
CA SER A 49 12.13 25.52 5.43
C SER A 49 11.38 24.69 4.40
N LYS A 50 11.93 24.62 3.18
CA LYS A 50 11.40 23.82 2.07
C LYS A 50 11.97 22.40 2.13
N GLY A 51 11.13 21.40 1.90
CA GLY A 51 11.52 20.02 1.70
C GLY A 51 12.00 19.75 0.27
N ASP A 52 12.50 18.53 0.05
CA ASP A 52 13.23 18.17 -1.17
C ASP A 52 12.35 18.27 -2.43
N CYS A 53 11.08 17.83 -2.37
CA CYS A 53 10.13 17.95 -3.48
C CYS A 53 9.92 19.42 -3.90
N THR A 54 9.83 20.34 -2.95
CA THR A 54 9.57 21.76 -3.19
C THR A 54 10.75 22.44 -3.87
N VAL A 55 11.97 22.03 -3.53
CA VAL A 55 13.21 22.55 -4.11
C VAL A 55 13.48 21.92 -5.47
N LEU A 56 13.43 20.59 -5.57
CA LEU A 56 13.78 19.82 -6.76
C LEU A 56 12.73 19.93 -7.88
N LYS A 57 11.45 20.04 -7.51
CA LYS A 57 10.29 20.01 -8.41
C LYS A 57 10.31 18.81 -9.38
N PRO A 58 10.28 17.57 -8.85
CA PRO A 58 10.39 16.37 -9.66
C PRO A 58 9.25 16.22 -10.66
N THR A 59 9.51 15.53 -11.76
CA THR A 59 8.51 15.12 -12.76
C THR A 59 8.12 13.65 -12.61
N LEU A 60 9.02 12.81 -12.10
CA LEU A 60 8.84 11.37 -11.92
C LEU A 60 9.08 10.98 -10.46
N MET A 61 8.30 10.02 -9.96
CA MET A 61 8.43 9.49 -8.60
C MET A 61 8.01 8.01 -8.55
N ALA A 62 8.87 7.15 -8.02
CA ALA A 62 8.48 5.82 -7.56
C ALA A 62 8.16 5.93 -6.07
N ALA A 63 7.07 5.32 -5.61
CA ALA A 63 6.65 5.42 -4.22
C ALA A 63 6.08 4.12 -3.67
N VAL A 64 6.32 3.88 -2.39
CA VAL A 64 5.65 2.81 -1.65
C VAL A 64 4.27 3.26 -1.17
N PRO A 65 3.30 2.35 -1.01
CA PRO A 65 1.95 2.70 -0.56
C PRO A 65 1.91 3.53 0.72
N GLU A 66 2.80 3.26 1.68
CA GLU A 66 2.93 4.02 2.93
C GLU A 66 3.10 5.53 2.70
N ILE A 67 3.92 5.92 1.73
CA ILE A 67 4.16 7.32 1.42
C ILE A 67 2.93 7.95 0.76
N MET A 68 2.26 7.21 -0.13
CA MET A 68 1.02 7.67 -0.74
C MET A 68 -0.10 7.84 0.29
N ASP A 69 -0.25 6.90 1.23
CA ASP A 69 -1.24 6.98 2.31
C ASP A 69 -0.96 8.17 3.23
N ARG A 70 0.32 8.45 3.55
CA ARG A 70 0.71 9.63 4.32
C ARG A 70 0.36 10.93 3.59
N ILE A 71 0.61 11.00 2.28
CA ILE A 71 0.22 12.15 1.46
C ILE A 71 -1.30 12.32 1.47
N TYR A 72 -2.05 11.24 1.27
CA TYR A 72 -3.51 11.23 1.35
C TYR A 72 -4.01 11.80 2.69
N LYS A 73 -3.51 11.27 3.82
CA LYS A 73 -3.90 11.74 5.17
C LYS A 73 -3.58 13.23 5.37
N ASN A 74 -2.42 13.69 4.93
CA ASN A 74 -2.01 15.08 5.04
C ASN A 74 -2.90 16.03 4.22
N VAL A 75 -3.25 15.65 2.99
CA VAL A 75 -4.17 16.44 2.17
C VAL A 75 -5.56 16.45 2.77
N MET A 76 -6.07 15.31 3.20
CA MET A 76 -7.40 15.20 3.81
C MET A 76 -7.51 15.98 5.12
N SER A 77 -6.47 16.00 5.96
CA SER A 77 -6.43 16.85 7.16
C SER A 77 -6.56 18.33 6.80
N LYS A 78 -5.78 18.80 5.82
CA LYS A 78 -5.88 20.20 5.35
C LYS A 78 -7.26 20.54 4.79
N VAL A 79 -7.88 19.60 4.07
CA VAL A 79 -9.24 19.78 3.55
C VAL A 79 -10.28 19.84 4.68
N GLN A 80 -10.06 19.12 5.78
CA GLN A 80 -10.93 19.19 6.97
C GLN A 80 -10.78 20.50 7.74
N GLU A 81 -9.59 21.11 7.72
CA GLU A 81 -9.31 22.42 8.33
C GLU A 81 -9.87 23.60 7.50
N MET A 82 -10.25 23.38 6.24
CA MET A 82 -10.84 24.41 5.37
C MET A 82 -12.27 24.79 5.79
N ASN A 83 -12.64 26.03 5.49
CA ASN A 83 -14.00 26.54 5.70
C ASN A 83 -15.03 25.72 4.90
N TYR A 84 -16.28 25.67 5.36
CA TYR A 84 -17.35 24.86 4.77
C TYR A 84 -17.49 25.02 3.24
N ILE A 85 -17.41 26.26 2.74
CA ILE A 85 -17.51 26.57 1.30
C ILE A 85 -16.33 25.96 0.54
N GLN A 86 -15.11 26.12 1.04
CA GLN A 86 -13.91 25.58 0.41
C GLN A 86 -13.90 24.05 0.41
N ARG A 87 -14.29 23.43 1.52
CA ARG A 87 -14.41 21.97 1.65
C ARG A 87 -15.45 21.40 0.67
N THR A 88 -16.60 22.07 0.57
CA THR A 88 -17.68 21.69 -0.37
C THR A 88 -17.20 21.85 -1.81
N LEU A 89 -16.53 22.95 -2.14
CA LEU A 89 -15.97 23.16 -3.48
C LEU A 89 -14.91 22.11 -3.85
N PHE A 90 -14.03 21.75 -2.90
CA PHE A 90 -13.05 20.67 -3.11
C PHE A 90 -13.75 19.34 -3.39
N LYS A 91 -14.79 19.00 -2.61
CA LYS A 91 -15.56 17.77 -2.81
C LYS A 91 -16.25 17.75 -4.18
N ILE A 92 -16.95 18.82 -4.56
CA ILE A 92 -17.60 18.94 -5.87
C ILE A 92 -16.58 18.79 -6.99
N GLY A 93 -15.44 19.48 -6.90
CA GLY A 93 -14.38 19.39 -7.90
C GLY A 93 -13.73 18.01 -7.99
N TYR A 94 -13.55 17.33 -6.85
CA TYR A 94 -13.06 15.96 -6.79
C TYR A 94 -14.05 14.99 -7.46
N ASP A 95 -15.33 15.07 -7.10
CA ASP A 95 -16.38 14.20 -7.64
C ASP A 95 -16.56 14.45 -9.15
N TYR A 96 -16.55 15.71 -9.58
CA TYR A 96 -16.59 16.08 -11.00
C TYR A 96 -15.39 15.52 -11.77
N LYS A 97 -14.16 15.73 -11.28
CA LYS A 97 -12.97 15.24 -11.97
C LYS A 97 -12.92 13.71 -12.00
N SER A 98 -13.33 13.04 -10.92
CA SER A 98 -13.45 11.59 -10.85
C SER A 98 -14.37 11.06 -11.96
N GLU A 99 -15.51 11.71 -12.17
CA GLU A 99 -16.48 11.34 -13.21
C GLU A 99 -15.96 11.62 -14.62
N GLN A 100 -15.26 12.73 -14.84
CA GLN A 100 -14.63 13.04 -16.13
C GLN A 100 -13.56 12.00 -16.50
N ILE A 101 -12.71 11.60 -15.56
CA ILE A 101 -11.67 10.58 -15.78
C ILE A 101 -12.28 9.24 -16.16
N LYS A 102 -13.38 8.82 -15.51
CA LYS A 102 -14.08 7.58 -15.88
C LYS A 102 -14.60 7.59 -17.32
N ARG A 103 -14.89 8.78 -17.86
CA ARG A 103 -15.34 8.97 -19.24
C ARG A 103 -14.19 9.16 -20.23
N GLY A 104 -12.93 9.11 -19.76
CA GLY A 104 -11.74 9.33 -20.58
C GLY A 104 -11.36 10.79 -20.78
N TYR A 105 -11.95 11.72 -20.02
CA TYR A 105 -11.66 13.16 -20.12
C TYR A 105 -10.86 13.68 -18.91
N ASP A 106 -10.20 14.83 -19.09
CA ASP A 106 -9.61 15.60 -18.00
C ASP A 106 -10.52 16.79 -17.60
N ALA A 107 -10.24 17.40 -16.45
CA ALA A 107 -10.93 18.57 -15.90
C ALA A 107 -9.96 19.75 -15.72
N PRO A 108 -9.54 20.44 -16.80
CA PRO A 108 -8.46 21.41 -16.78
C PRO A 108 -8.72 22.60 -15.83
N LEU A 109 -9.96 23.07 -15.73
CA LEU A 109 -10.33 24.14 -14.80
C LEU A 109 -10.15 23.71 -13.34
N CYS A 110 -10.56 22.50 -12.98
CA CYS A 110 -10.33 21.94 -11.64
C CYS A 110 -8.84 21.76 -11.34
N ASN A 111 -8.05 21.36 -12.35
CA ASN A 111 -6.60 21.18 -12.22
C ASN A 111 -5.89 22.48 -11.80
N VAL A 112 -6.29 23.61 -12.40
CA VAL A 112 -5.68 24.91 -12.12
C VAL A 112 -6.22 25.53 -10.82
N LEU A 113 -7.53 25.46 -10.59
CA LEU A 113 -8.17 26.19 -9.49
C LEU A 113 -8.12 25.44 -8.15
N LEU A 114 -8.31 24.12 -8.16
CA LEU A 114 -8.46 23.31 -6.94
C LEU A 114 -7.20 22.52 -6.62
N PHE A 115 -6.63 21.84 -7.62
CA PHE A 115 -5.56 20.87 -7.39
C PHE A 115 -4.16 21.46 -7.44
N LYS A 116 -3.98 22.71 -7.91
CA LYS A 116 -2.66 23.38 -7.96
C LYS A 116 -1.96 23.41 -6.59
N LYS A 117 -2.70 23.67 -5.50
CA LYS A 117 -2.16 23.64 -4.14
C LYS A 117 -1.75 22.25 -3.69
N VAL A 118 -2.48 21.22 -4.11
CA VAL A 118 -2.18 19.81 -3.79
C VAL A 118 -0.95 19.35 -4.57
N LYS A 119 -0.89 19.64 -5.87
CA LYS A 119 0.29 19.36 -6.72
C LYS A 119 1.58 19.97 -6.15
N ALA A 120 1.48 21.18 -5.58
CA ALA A 120 2.62 21.86 -4.99
C ALA A 120 3.28 21.09 -3.82
N LEU A 121 2.56 20.17 -3.16
CA LEU A 121 3.12 19.31 -2.11
C LEU A 121 4.23 18.38 -2.62
N LEU A 122 4.19 18.04 -3.91
CA LEU A 122 5.23 17.26 -4.60
C LEU A 122 5.97 18.12 -5.63
N GLY A 123 6.10 19.43 -5.38
CA GLY A 123 6.85 20.35 -6.23
C GLY A 123 6.12 20.85 -7.48
N GLY A 124 4.89 20.39 -7.73
CA GLY A 124 3.99 20.93 -8.77
C GLY A 124 4.16 20.35 -10.17
N ASN A 125 5.28 19.67 -10.43
CA ASN A 125 5.68 19.22 -11.76
C ASN A 125 5.53 17.71 -12.00
N VAL A 126 5.12 16.94 -10.98
CA VAL A 126 4.95 15.50 -11.13
C VAL A 126 3.94 15.20 -12.23
N ARG A 127 4.37 14.42 -13.22
CA ARG A 127 3.58 14.00 -14.37
C ARG A 127 3.31 12.50 -14.39
N MET A 128 3.99 11.71 -13.57
CA MET A 128 3.80 10.27 -13.47
C MET A 128 4.29 9.77 -12.11
N MET A 129 3.55 8.86 -11.51
CA MET A 129 3.97 8.14 -10.31
C MET A 129 3.81 6.63 -10.52
N LEU A 130 4.75 5.87 -9.98
CA LEU A 130 4.67 4.41 -9.91
C LEU A 130 4.57 3.98 -8.45
N SER A 131 3.57 3.17 -8.12
CA SER A 131 3.47 2.52 -6.81
C SER A 131 3.93 1.07 -6.88
N GLY A 132 4.74 0.64 -5.92
CA GLY A 132 5.20 -0.74 -5.85
C GLY A 132 5.69 -1.16 -4.47
N GLY A 133 5.92 -2.47 -4.33
CA GLY A 133 6.49 -3.09 -3.14
C GLY A 133 5.48 -3.51 -2.07
N ALA A 134 4.26 -2.99 -2.07
CA ALA A 134 3.16 -3.44 -1.21
C ALA A 134 1.82 -3.13 -1.89
N PRO A 135 0.69 -3.72 -1.43
CA PRO A 135 -0.64 -3.40 -1.96
C PRO A 135 -1.01 -1.93 -1.69
N LEU A 136 -1.49 -1.23 -2.73
CA LEU A 136 -2.06 0.11 -2.61
C LEU A 136 -3.59 0.05 -2.65
N SER A 137 -4.27 0.72 -1.72
CA SER A 137 -5.72 0.74 -1.71
C SER A 137 -6.27 1.42 -2.97
N PRO A 138 -7.35 0.89 -3.60
CA PRO A 138 -7.96 1.52 -4.78
C PRO A 138 -8.40 2.98 -4.53
N GLN A 139 -8.80 3.28 -3.29
CA GLN A 139 -9.19 4.62 -2.87
C GLN A 139 -7.98 5.58 -2.87
N THR A 140 -6.85 5.17 -2.28
CA THR A 140 -5.62 5.98 -2.26
C THR A 140 -5.13 6.21 -3.68
N GLN A 141 -5.08 5.17 -4.52
CA GLN A 141 -4.64 5.29 -5.92
C GLN A 141 -5.53 6.28 -6.69
N ARG A 142 -6.86 6.15 -6.59
CA ARG A 142 -7.80 7.05 -7.25
C ARG A 142 -7.64 8.49 -6.78
N PHE A 143 -7.47 8.68 -5.47
CA PHE A 143 -7.24 10.00 -4.91
C PHE A 143 -5.97 10.63 -5.47
N MET A 144 -4.87 9.87 -5.51
CA MET A 144 -3.59 10.35 -6.05
C MET A 144 -3.72 10.71 -7.54
N ASN A 145 -4.37 9.86 -8.35
CA ASN A 145 -4.66 10.13 -9.76
C ASN A 145 -5.38 11.48 -9.96
N ILE A 146 -6.43 11.72 -9.17
CA ILE A 146 -7.27 12.92 -9.28
C ILE A 146 -6.53 14.15 -8.77
N CYS A 147 -6.00 14.09 -7.54
CA CYS A 147 -5.49 15.26 -6.84
C CYS A 147 -4.11 15.72 -7.34
N PHE A 148 -3.27 14.83 -7.85
CA PHE A 148 -1.99 15.20 -8.44
C PHE A 148 -2.06 15.43 -9.95
N CYS A 149 -3.21 15.13 -10.57
CA CYS A 149 -3.45 15.33 -12.00
C CYS A 149 -2.42 14.58 -12.86
N CYS A 150 -2.03 13.39 -12.43
CA CYS A 150 -1.09 12.54 -13.13
C CYS A 150 -1.49 11.07 -13.00
N PRO A 151 -1.12 10.21 -13.96
CA PRO A 151 -1.28 8.78 -13.83
C PRO A 151 -0.41 8.22 -12.71
N VAL A 152 -1.03 7.41 -11.88
CA VAL A 152 -0.46 6.66 -10.76
C VAL A 152 -0.69 5.18 -11.07
N GLY A 153 0.31 4.57 -11.67
CA GLY A 153 0.30 3.14 -11.99
C GLY A 153 0.72 2.30 -10.79
N GLN A 154 0.23 1.08 -10.70
CA GLN A 154 0.81 0.07 -9.82
C GLN A 154 1.73 -0.85 -10.65
N GLY A 155 2.87 -1.21 -10.08
CA GLY A 155 3.76 -2.23 -10.60
C GLY A 155 3.86 -3.37 -9.60
N TYR A 156 3.75 -4.60 -10.10
CA TYR A 156 4.01 -5.79 -9.31
C TYR A 156 5.26 -6.50 -9.79
N GLY A 157 6.07 -6.91 -8.84
CA GLY A 157 7.13 -7.88 -9.02
C GLY A 157 8.03 -7.96 -7.80
N LEU A 158 9.08 -8.77 -7.90
CA LEU A 158 9.91 -9.21 -6.78
C LEU A 158 11.39 -8.99 -7.09
N THR A 159 12.24 -9.15 -6.08
CA THR A 159 13.70 -9.10 -6.26
C THR A 159 14.14 -10.21 -7.20
N GLU A 160 13.53 -11.38 -7.09
CA GLU A 160 13.75 -12.57 -7.90
C GLU A 160 13.38 -12.38 -9.38
N THR A 161 12.55 -11.37 -9.72
CA THR A 161 12.15 -11.04 -11.08
C THR A 161 12.77 -9.74 -11.59
N CYS A 162 13.86 -9.29 -10.95
CA CYS A 162 14.57 -8.04 -11.25
C CYS A 162 13.67 -6.80 -11.24
N GLY A 163 12.74 -6.72 -10.29
CA GLY A 163 11.82 -5.59 -10.16
C GLY A 163 10.46 -5.93 -10.73
N ALA A 164 10.05 -5.31 -11.83
CA ALA A 164 8.68 -5.40 -12.32
C ALA A 164 8.44 -6.68 -13.17
N GLY A 165 7.37 -7.41 -12.85
CA GLY A 165 6.78 -8.45 -13.69
C GLY A 165 5.57 -7.93 -14.49
N THR A 166 4.79 -7.05 -13.88
CA THR A 166 3.65 -6.33 -14.51
C THR A 166 3.73 -4.85 -14.19
N ILE A 167 3.15 -4.02 -15.07
CA ILE A 167 2.99 -2.59 -14.82
C ILE A 167 1.67 -2.09 -15.39
N THR A 168 1.02 -1.17 -14.66
CA THR A 168 -0.16 -0.47 -15.14
C THR A 168 0.24 0.49 -16.27
N GLU A 169 -0.51 0.44 -17.37
CA GLU A 169 -0.29 1.34 -18.50
C GLU A 169 -0.63 2.79 -18.13
N VAL A 170 0.09 3.75 -18.71
CA VAL A 170 -0.01 5.18 -18.33
C VAL A 170 -1.42 5.74 -18.55
N ALA A 171 -2.14 5.22 -19.55
CA ALA A 171 -3.51 5.62 -19.86
C ALA A 171 -4.57 4.87 -19.03
N ASP A 172 -4.19 3.83 -18.29
CA ASP A 172 -5.12 3.05 -17.47
C ASP A 172 -5.29 3.70 -16.07
N TYR A 173 -6.47 4.28 -15.86
CA TYR A 173 -6.88 4.86 -14.57
C TYR A 173 -7.67 3.89 -13.68
N SER A 174 -7.75 2.62 -14.07
CA SER A 174 -8.29 1.56 -13.22
C SER A 174 -7.49 1.44 -11.93
N THR A 175 -8.15 0.94 -10.89
CA THR A 175 -7.58 0.89 -9.55
C THR A 175 -7.76 -0.49 -8.94
N GLY A 176 -6.78 -0.94 -8.15
CA GLY A 176 -6.79 -2.26 -7.52
C GLY A 176 -6.24 -3.39 -8.39
N ARG A 177 -5.56 -3.04 -9.50
CA ARG A 177 -4.90 -3.96 -10.42
C ARG A 177 -3.46 -3.51 -10.62
N VAL A 178 -2.59 -4.42 -11.08
CA VAL A 178 -1.14 -4.17 -11.27
C VAL A 178 -0.74 -4.12 -12.74
N GLY A 179 -1.73 -4.16 -13.63
CA GLY A 179 -1.55 -3.99 -15.07
C GLY A 179 -1.14 -5.26 -15.80
N ALA A 180 -0.65 -5.10 -17.02
CA ALA A 180 -0.30 -6.20 -17.91
C ALA A 180 1.15 -6.68 -17.67
N PRO A 181 1.48 -7.94 -18.04
CA PRO A 181 2.85 -8.42 -18.07
C PRO A 181 3.78 -7.50 -18.87
N LEU A 182 5.02 -7.31 -18.40
CA LEU A 182 6.05 -6.67 -19.21
C LEU A 182 6.41 -7.53 -20.43
N ILE A 183 6.96 -6.87 -21.45
CA ILE A 183 7.35 -7.52 -22.73
C ILE A 183 8.34 -8.68 -22.51
N CYS A 184 9.19 -8.59 -21.49
CA CYS A 184 10.16 -9.63 -21.16
C CYS A 184 9.62 -10.70 -20.20
N CYS A 185 8.36 -10.61 -19.78
CA CYS A 185 7.79 -11.49 -18.76
C CYS A 185 6.70 -12.37 -19.36
N GLU A 186 6.74 -13.66 -19.01
CA GLU A 186 5.62 -14.57 -19.16
C GLU A 186 5.04 -14.90 -17.78
N ILE A 187 3.71 -14.91 -17.67
CA ILE A 187 3.04 -15.13 -16.39
C ILE A 187 2.02 -16.25 -16.54
N LYS A 188 2.07 -17.23 -15.63
CA LYS A 188 1.14 -18.36 -15.53
C LYS A 188 0.46 -18.35 -14.16
N LEU A 189 -0.77 -18.89 -14.10
CA LEU A 189 -1.44 -19.20 -12.84
C LEU A 189 -1.37 -20.70 -12.60
N LYS A 190 -0.74 -21.09 -11.49
CA LYS A 190 -0.68 -22.47 -11.01
C LYS A 190 -1.77 -22.68 -9.96
N ASP A 191 -2.52 -23.76 -10.10
CA ASP A 191 -3.59 -24.10 -9.14
C ASP A 191 -3.01 -24.25 -7.72
N TRP A 192 -3.69 -23.67 -6.75
CA TRP A 192 -3.38 -23.84 -5.33
C TRP A 192 -4.58 -24.49 -4.64
N GLN A 193 -4.62 -25.83 -4.71
CA GLN A 193 -5.74 -26.64 -4.23
C GLN A 193 -6.02 -26.44 -2.74
N GLU A 194 -4.97 -26.30 -1.92
CA GLU A 194 -5.10 -26.05 -0.48
C GLU A 194 -5.84 -24.75 -0.18
N GLY A 195 -5.72 -23.74 -1.05
CA GLY A 195 -6.41 -22.45 -0.93
C GLY A 195 -7.74 -22.38 -1.68
N GLY A 196 -8.10 -23.42 -2.45
CA GLY A 196 -9.28 -23.41 -3.31
C GLY A 196 -9.19 -22.41 -4.48
N TYR A 197 -7.98 -22.03 -4.89
CA TYR A 197 -7.76 -21.14 -6.04
C TYR A 197 -7.35 -21.95 -7.26
N THR A 198 -8.13 -21.85 -8.33
CA THR A 198 -7.86 -22.58 -9.57
C THR A 198 -7.94 -21.69 -10.81
N ASN A 199 -7.18 -22.04 -11.83
CA ASN A 199 -7.22 -21.35 -13.13
C ASN A 199 -8.56 -21.51 -13.86
N ARG A 200 -9.51 -22.27 -13.29
CA ARG A 200 -10.87 -22.48 -13.80
C ARG A 200 -11.91 -21.65 -13.06
N ASP A 201 -11.51 -20.93 -12.01
CA ASP A 201 -12.39 -20.10 -11.21
C ASP A 201 -13.12 -19.06 -12.08
N LYS A 202 -14.31 -18.67 -11.63
CA LYS A 202 -15.16 -17.66 -12.26
C LYS A 202 -15.49 -16.55 -11.27
N PRO A 203 -15.61 -15.27 -11.70
CA PRO A 203 -15.62 -14.81 -13.10
C PRO A 203 -14.25 -14.83 -13.79
N ASN A 204 -13.17 -14.81 -13.00
CA ASN A 204 -11.80 -14.73 -13.48
C ASN A 204 -10.96 -15.90 -12.95
N PRO A 205 -9.98 -16.39 -13.73
CA PRO A 205 -9.06 -17.45 -13.28
C PRO A 205 -8.14 -16.95 -12.17
N ARG A 206 -7.91 -17.78 -11.15
CA ARG A 206 -7.09 -17.45 -9.98
C ARG A 206 -6.03 -18.51 -9.73
N GLY A 207 -4.95 -18.17 -9.04
CA GLY A 207 -3.92 -19.15 -8.69
C GLY A 207 -2.63 -18.51 -8.23
N GLU A 208 -1.65 -19.34 -7.92
CA GLU A 208 -0.29 -18.88 -7.68
C GLU A 208 0.29 -18.28 -8.95
N ILE A 209 0.83 -17.06 -8.84
CA ILE A 209 1.52 -16.38 -9.91
C ILE A 209 2.89 -17.04 -10.10
N VAL A 210 3.16 -17.51 -11.30
CA VAL A 210 4.47 -18.01 -11.71
C VAL A 210 4.99 -17.11 -12.82
N ILE A 211 6.18 -16.55 -12.62
CA ILE A 211 6.80 -15.61 -13.57
C ILE A 211 7.96 -16.32 -14.26
N GLY A 212 7.97 -16.29 -15.59
CA GLY A 212 9.07 -16.74 -16.42
C GLY A 212 9.63 -15.61 -17.29
N GLY A 213 10.84 -15.80 -17.78
CA GLY A 213 11.49 -14.87 -18.71
C GLY A 213 12.94 -14.55 -18.33
N PRO A 214 13.65 -13.79 -19.19
CA PRO A 214 15.05 -13.42 -18.96
C PRO A 214 15.30 -12.55 -17.73
N ASN A 215 14.25 -11.94 -17.15
CA ASN A 215 14.35 -11.14 -15.93
C ASN A 215 14.33 -11.98 -14.65
N VAL A 216 14.09 -13.30 -14.73
CA VAL A 216 14.10 -14.19 -13.57
C VAL A 216 15.54 -14.49 -13.15
N SER A 217 15.83 -14.30 -11.86
CA SER A 217 17.17 -14.51 -11.29
C SER A 217 17.63 -15.97 -11.42
N MET A 218 18.92 -16.21 -11.19
CA MET A 218 19.48 -17.57 -11.23
C MET A 218 19.16 -18.42 -10.00
N GLY A 219 18.57 -17.82 -8.98
CA GLY A 219 18.37 -18.44 -7.67
C GLY A 219 19.00 -17.64 -6.54
N TYR A 220 19.09 -18.26 -5.38
CA TYR A 220 19.62 -17.68 -4.16
C TYR A 220 21.09 -18.02 -3.97
N PHE A 221 21.91 -17.01 -3.68
CA PHE A 221 23.34 -17.20 -3.44
C PHE A 221 23.59 -18.15 -2.26
N LYS A 222 24.32 -19.24 -2.50
CA LYS A 222 24.64 -20.30 -1.52
C LYS A 222 23.42 -20.95 -0.85
N ASN A 223 22.28 -20.98 -1.53
CA ASN A 223 21.07 -21.65 -1.02
C ASN A 223 20.39 -22.45 -2.14
N GLU A 224 20.98 -23.59 -2.49
CA GLU A 224 20.52 -24.46 -3.57
C GLU A 224 19.17 -25.13 -3.26
N GLU A 225 18.92 -25.48 -1.99
CA GLU A 225 17.66 -26.06 -1.53
C GLU A 225 16.49 -25.14 -1.86
N LYS A 226 16.56 -23.88 -1.38
CA LYS A 226 15.52 -22.89 -1.64
C LYS A 226 15.46 -22.49 -3.12
N THR A 227 16.60 -22.50 -3.82
CA THR A 227 16.62 -22.24 -5.27
C THR A 227 15.84 -23.30 -6.03
N THR A 228 15.98 -24.58 -5.66
CA THR A 228 15.28 -25.68 -6.32
C THR A 228 13.80 -25.74 -5.93
N GLU A 229 13.45 -25.25 -4.74
CA GLU A 229 12.06 -25.11 -4.29
C GLU A 229 11.30 -24.02 -5.09
N ASP A 230 11.90 -22.84 -5.22
CA ASP A 230 11.21 -21.66 -5.77
C ASP A 230 11.41 -21.49 -7.29
N PHE A 231 12.48 -22.04 -7.87
CA PHE A 231 12.81 -21.91 -9.29
C PHE A 231 12.76 -23.25 -10.02
N SER A 232 12.26 -23.22 -11.26
CA SER A 232 12.25 -24.37 -12.16
C SER A 232 12.69 -23.97 -13.56
N ILE A 233 13.16 -24.93 -14.34
CA ILE A 233 13.53 -24.74 -15.74
C ILE A 233 12.67 -25.69 -16.56
N ASP A 234 12.03 -25.18 -17.61
CA ASP A 234 11.22 -26.01 -18.51
C ASP A 234 12.06 -26.68 -19.60
N GLU A 235 11.42 -27.52 -20.42
CA GLU A 235 12.05 -28.27 -21.51
C GLU A 235 12.73 -27.35 -22.56
N ASN A 236 12.28 -26.11 -22.68
CA ASN A 236 12.84 -25.12 -23.59
C ASN A 236 14.00 -24.33 -22.96
N GLY A 237 14.38 -24.65 -21.72
CA GLY A 237 15.44 -23.95 -20.99
C GLY A 237 14.99 -22.63 -20.35
N GLN A 238 13.69 -22.31 -20.35
CA GLN A 238 13.18 -21.10 -19.73
C GLN A 238 13.02 -21.30 -18.23
N ARG A 239 13.51 -20.31 -17.47
CA ARG A 239 13.39 -20.31 -16.01
C ARG A 239 12.06 -19.72 -15.59
N TRP A 240 11.42 -20.39 -14.64
CA TRP A 240 10.17 -20.02 -14.00
C TRP A 240 10.40 -19.87 -12.50
N PHE A 241 9.79 -18.85 -11.90
CA PHE A 241 9.84 -18.57 -10.48
C PHE A 241 8.43 -18.61 -9.89
N CYS A 242 8.23 -19.47 -8.90
CA CYS A 242 7.02 -19.53 -8.10
C CYS A 242 7.04 -18.38 -7.09
N THR A 243 6.18 -17.38 -7.30
CA THR A 243 6.25 -16.13 -6.52
C THR A 243 5.79 -16.28 -5.07
N GLY A 244 5.01 -17.32 -4.77
CA GLY A 244 4.30 -17.45 -3.50
C GLY A 244 3.16 -16.44 -3.32
N ASP A 245 2.79 -15.70 -4.36
CA ASP A 245 1.67 -14.76 -4.38
C ASP A 245 0.49 -15.33 -5.17
N ILE A 246 -0.73 -15.06 -4.72
CA ILE A 246 -1.96 -15.44 -5.42
C ILE A 246 -2.47 -14.25 -6.23
N GLY A 247 -2.80 -14.50 -7.48
CA GLY A 247 -3.31 -13.52 -8.42
C GLY A 247 -4.56 -13.97 -9.16
N GLU A 248 -5.18 -13.01 -9.82
CA GLU A 248 -6.34 -13.18 -10.68
C GLU A 248 -6.12 -12.41 -12.00
N PHE A 249 -6.37 -13.08 -13.14
CA PHE A 249 -6.33 -12.40 -14.44
C PHE A 249 -7.71 -11.90 -14.84
N HIS A 250 -7.78 -10.62 -15.18
CA HIS A 250 -8.99 -10.03 -15.75
C HIS A 250 -9.08 -10.31 -17.26
N PRO A 251 -10.28 -10.20 -17.86
CA PRO A 251 -10.48 -10.48 -19.29
C PRO A 251 -9.67 -9.59 -20.24
N ASP A 252 -9.20 -8.43 -19.76
CA ASP A 252 -8.35 -7.49 -20.49
C ASP A 252 -6.84 -7.81 -20.37
N GLY A 253 -6.47 -8.92 -19.73
CA GLY A 253 -5.08 -9.33 -19.53
C GLY A 253 -4.37 -8.64 -18.36
N CYS A 254 -5.06 -7.76 -17.62
CA CYS A 254 -4.51 -7.16 -16.42
C CYS A 254 -4.49 -8.16 -15.27
N LEU A 255 -3.37 -8.21 -14.56
CA LEU A 255 -3.24 -8.98 -13.33
C LEU A 255 -3.73 -8.17 -12.14
N GLN A 256 -4.41 -8.84 -11.21
CA GLN A 256 -4.72 -8.34 -9.88
C GLN A 256 -4.09 -9.26 -8.84
N ILE A 257 -3.44 -8.68 -7.84
CA ILE A 257 -2.88 -9.44 -6.72
C ILE A 257 -3.98 -9.61 -5.67
N ILE A 258 -4.20 -10.84 -5.22
CA ILE A 258 -5.12 -11.15 -4.12
C ILE A 258 -4.37 -10.95 -2.80
N ASP A 259 -3.36 -11.78 -2.56
CA ASP A 259 -2.45 -11.65 -1.41
C ASP A 259 -1.28 -12.64 -1.54
N ARG A 260 -0.36 -12.64 -0.58
CA ARG A 260 0.65 -13.68 -0.43
C ARG A 260 0.00 -14.97 0.06
N LYS A 261 0.43 -16.14 -0.43
CA LYS A 261 -0.02 -17.45 0.10
C LYS A 261 0.10 -17.55 1.62
N LYS A 262 1.21 -17.04 2.17
CA LYS A 262 1.49 -17.05 3.61
C LYS A 262 0.63 -16.07 4.41
N ASP A 263 0.06 -15.07 3.75
CA ASP A 263 -0.80 -14.04 4.35
C ASP A 263 -2.30 -14.36 4.16
N LEU A 264 -2.63 -15.40 3.39
CA LEU A 264 -3.99 -15.95 3.26
C LEU A 264 -4.24 -16.94 4.40
N VAL A 265 -5.07 -16.52 5.36
CA VAL A 265 -5.43 -17.34 6.51
C VAL A 265 -6.83 -17.92 6.32
N LYS A 266 -6.94 -19.24 6.34
CA LYS A 266 -8.23 -19.94 6.38
C LYS A 266 -8.79 -19.89 7.78
N LEU A 267 -9.94 -19.24 7.99
CA LEU A 267 -10.65 -19.26 9.27
C LEU A 267 -11.31 -20.62 9.50
N GLN A 268 -11.74 -20.86 10.73
CA GLN A 268 -12.41 -22.11 11.11
C GLN A 268 -13.64 -22.44 10.25
N ALA A 269 -14.38 -21.42 9.79
CA ALA A 269 -15.57 -21.60 8.95
C ALA A 269 -15.23 -21.89 7.47
N GLY A 270 -13.94 -21.88 7.10
CA GLY A 270 -13.43 -22.30 5.80
C GLY A 270 -13.13 -21.15 4.84
N GLU A 271 -13.51 -19.92 5.18
CA GLU A 271 -13.21 -18.72 4.38
C GLU A 271 -11.74 -18.32 4.49
N TYR A 272 -11.17 -17.82 3.40
CA TYR A 272 -9.80 -17.27 3.38
C TYR A 272 -9.85 -15.76 3.55
N VAL A 273 -9.14 -15.25 4.55
CA VAL A 273 -8.95 -13.81 4.75
C VAL A 273 -7.63 -13.37 4.15
N SER A 274 -7.67 -12.35 3.30
CA SER A 274 -6.50 -11.61 2.86
C SER A 274 -6.15 -10.53 3.88
N LEU A 275 -5.11 -10.77 4.69
CA LEU A 275 -4.66 -9.83 5.71
C LEU A 275 -4.16 -8.52 5.09
N GLY A 276 -3.45 -8.59 3.95
CA GLY A 276 -2.93 -7.42 3.26
C GLY A 276 -4.05 -6.51 2.71
N LYS A 277 -5.12 -7.10 2.19
CA LYS A 277 -6.33 -6.36 1.74
C LYS A 277 -6.99 -5.63 2.90
N VAL A 278 -7.18 -6.31 4.03
CA VAL A 278 -7.77 -5.72 5.24
C VAL A 278 -6.94 -4.53 5.73
N GLU A 279 -5.62 -4.69 5.79
CA GLU A 279 -4.70 -3.62 6.19
C GLU A 279 -4.76 -2.43 5.25
N ALA A 280 -4.65 -2.65 3.95
CA ALA A 280 -4.70 -1.57 2.95
C ALA A 280 -6.04 -0.81 2.98
N ALA A 281 -7.15 -1.51 3.23
CA ALA A 281 -8.47 -0.90 3.37
C ALA A 281 -8.59 -0.06 4.66
N LEU A 282 -8.19 -0.62 5.80
CA LEU A 282 -8.36 0.01 7.11
C LEU A 282 -7.37 1.13 7.39
N LYS A 283 -6.24 1.19 6.68
CA LYS A 283 -5.25 2.26 6.81
C LYS A 283 -5.77 3.65 6.40
N ASN A 284 -6.88 3.69 5.65
CA ASN A 284 -7.62 4.90 5.33
C ASN A 284 -8.43 5.46 6.53
N CYS A 285 -8.50 4.73 7.64
CA CYS A 285 -9.15 5.20 8.86
C CYS A 285 -8.43 6.43 9.44
N PRO A 286 -9.15 7.52 9.74
CA PRO A 286 -8.53 8.76 10.24
C PRO A 286 -7.78 8.60 11.56
N LEU A 287 -8.20 7.65 12.42
CA LEU A 287 -7.64 7.41 13.74
C LEU A 287 -6.42 6.48 13.73
N ILE A 288 -6.10 5.88 12.59
CA ILE A 288 -5.05 4.86 12.45
C ILE A 288 -3.87 5.48 11.71
N ASP A 289 -2.67 5.38 12.26
CA ASP A 289 -1.42 5.66 11.54
C ASP A 289 -0.92 4.39 10.84
N ASN A 290 -0.82 3.27 11.57
CA ASN A 290 -0.44 1.97 11.03
C ASN A 290 -1.31 0.84 11.60
N ILE A 291 -1.48 -0.24 10.85
CA ILE A 291 -2.32 -1.39 11.24
C ILE A 291 -1.70 -2.69 10.76
N CYS A 292 -1.79 -3.73 11.60
CA CYS A 292 -1.46 -5.10 11.25
C CYS A 292 -2.67 -5.97 11.58
N ALA A 293 -3.25 -6.61 10.57
CA ALA A 293 -4.28 -7.62 10.74
C ALA A 293 -3.62 -8.95 11.09
N TYR A 294 -4.27 -9.72 11.96
CA TYR A 294 -3.81 -11.04 12.35
C TYR A 294 -5.02 -11.98 12.46
N ALA A 295 -4.86 -13.17 11.92
CA ALA A 295 -5.85 -14.24 12.02
C ALA A 295 -5.14 -15.54 12.34
N LYS A 296 -5.84 -16.44 13.02
CA LYS A 296 -5.38 -17.80 13.33
C LYS A 296 -6.38 -18.81 12.77
N SER A 297 -5.91 -19.91 12.20
CA SER A 297 -6.77 -20.82 11.44
C SER A 297 -7.79 -21.60 12.28
N ASP A 298 -7.55 -21.73 13.58
CA ASP A 298 -8.45 -22.35 14.56
C ASP A 298 -9.49 -21.35 15.13
N GLN A 299 -9.52 -20.13 14.61
CA GLN A 299 -10.42 -19.06 15.07
C GLN A 299 -11.37 -18.65 13.95
N SER A 300 -12.55 -18.17 14.33
CA SER A 300 -13.59 -17.72 13.41
C SER A 300 -13.50 -16.23 13.04
N TYR A 301 -12.48 -15.53 13.55
CA TYR A 301 -12.39 -14.08 13.39
C TYR A 301 -10.97 -13.52 13.36
N VAL A 302 -10.88 -12.32 12.79
CA VAL A 302 -9.66 -11.52 12.65
C VAL A 302 -9.52 -10.55 13.84
N ILE A 303 -8.29 -10.32 14.26
CA ILE A 303 -7.91 -9.28 15.23
C ILE A 303 -6.94 -8.30 14.57
N SER A 304 -6.70 -7.16 15.19
CA SER A 304 -5.76 -6.16 14.66
C SER A 304 -4.93 -5.48 15.74
N PHE A 305 -3.69 -5.15 15.39
CA PHE A 305 -2.83 -4.24 16.15
C PHE A 305 -2.82 -2.90 15.43
N VAL A 306 -2.99 -1.82 16.16
CA VAL A 306 -3.14 -0.48 15.59
C VAL A 306 -2.16 0.45 16.26
N VAL A 307 -1.35 1.15 15.48
CA VAL A 307 -0.67 2.39 15.91
C VAL A 307 -1.64 3.53 15.65
N PRO A 308 -2.25 4.12 16.69
CA PRO A 308 -3.21 5.19 16.50
C PRO A 308 -2.53 6.52 16.17
N ASN A 309 -3.24 7.38 15.46
CA ASN A 309 -2.81 8.75 15.24
C ASN A 309 -2.87 9.53 16.55
N GLN A 310 -1.70 9.87 17.11
CA GLN A 310 -1.59 10.44 18.45
C GLN A 310 -2.47 11.68 18.64
N LYS A 311 -2.40 12.65 17.72
CA LYS A 311 -3.17 13.89 17.82
C LYS A 311 -4.68 13.65 17.80
N LYS A 312 -5.15 12.84 16.87
CA LYS A 312 -6.59 12.59 16.70
C LYS A 312 -7.16 11.72 17.80
N LEU A 313 -6.40 10.73 18.27
CA LEU A 313 -6.84 9.88 19.36
C LEU A 313 -6.90 10.65 20.68
N THR A 314 -5.92 11.50 20.97
CA THR A 314 -5.95 12.37 22.16
C THR A 314 -7.13 13.34 22.13
N ALA A 315 -7.39 14.00 20.99
CA ALA A 315 -8.56 14.88 20.85
C ALA A 315 -9.90 14.13 21.07
N LEU A 316 -9.98 12.88 20.61
CA LEU A 316 -11.15 12.03 20.83
C LEU A 316 -11.28 11.60 22.29
N ALA A 317 -10.17 11.29 22.96
CA ALA A 317 -10.13 10.97 24.38
C ALA A 317 -10.61 12.16 25.23
N GLU A 318 -10.14 13.37 24.93
CA GLU A 318 -10.58 14.62 25.57
C GLU A 318 -12.10 14.84 25.39
N GLN A 319 -12.62 14.65 24.18
CA GLN A 319 -14.06 14.77 23.90
C GLN A 319 -14.90 13.78 24.71
N LYS A 320 -14.35 12.60 25.02
CA LYS A 320 -15.01 11.54 25.80
C LYS A 320 -14.75 11.66 27.31
N GLY A 321 -14.01 12.68 27.75
CA GLY A 321 -13.66 12.89 29.15
C GLY A 321 -12.64 11.89 29.70
N ILE A 322 -11.87 11.22 28.83
CA ILE A 322 -10.82 10.28 29.23
C ILE A 322 -9.53 11.04 29.41
N SER A 323 -9.01 11.06 30.64
CA SER A 323 -7.76 11.72 31.02
C SER A 323 -6.72 10.68 31.43
N GLY A 324 -5.47 10.88 31.05
CA GLY A 324 -4.37 9.98 31.39
C GLY A 324 -3.13 10.24 30.54
N THR A 325 -2.06 9.48 30.78
CA THR A 325 -0.89 9.48 29.90
C THR A 325 -1.24 8.85 28.54
N TRP A 326 -0.39 9.06 27.54
CA TRP A 326 -0.59 8.44 26.21
C TRP A 326 -0.75 6.91 26.28
N VAL A 327 0.02 6.28 27.17
CA VAL A 327 -0.04 4.84 27.42
C VAL A 327 -1.39 4.45 28.03
N ASP A 328 -1.92 5.25 28.96
CA ASP A 328 -3.23 4.99 29.58
C ASP A 328 -4.36 5.11 28.56
N ILE A 329 -4.28 6.10 27.65
CA ILE A 329 -5.26 6.28 26.56
C ILE A 329 -5.25 5.06 25.63
N CYS A 330 -4.07 4.56 25.24
CA CYS A 330 -3.95 3.35 24.41
C CYS A 330 -4.43 2.08 25.13
N ASN A 331 -4.30 2.00 26.45
CA ASN A 331 -4.75 0.84 27.23
C ASN A 331 -6.23 0.92 27.65
N ASN A 332 -6.94 2.01 27.35
CA ASN A 332 -8.32 2.20 27.77
C ASN A 332 -9.30 1.39 26.89
N PRO A 333 -10.12 0.49 27.47
CA PRO A 333 -11.09 -0.31 26.70
C PRO A 333 -12.12 0.51 25.93
N THR A 334 -12.46 1.71 26.43
CA THR A 334 -13.39 2.63 25.75
C THR A 334 -12.78 3.17 24.46
N MET A 335 -11.47 3.42 24.47
CA MET A 335 -10.74 3.89 23.27
C MET A 335 -10.57 2.77 22.25
N GLU A 336 -10.30 1.54 22.70
CA GLU A 336 -10.31 0.35 21.84
C GLU A 336 -11.67 0.16 21.16
N ALA A 337 -12.78 0.29 21.90
CA ALA A 337 -14.13 0.17 21.37
C ALA A 337 -14.47 1.27 20.33
N GLU A 338 -14.01 2.51 20.57
CA GLU A 338 -14.24 3.63 19.65
C GLU A 338 -13.46 3.48 18.34
N ILE A 339 -12.19 3.04 18.42
CA ILE A 339 -11.41 2.70 17.22
C ILE A 339 -12.05 1.54 16.47
N LEU A 340 -12.54 0.53 17.17
CA LEU A 340 -13.23 -0.60 16.55
C LEU A 340 -14.52 -0.18 15.82
N ARG A 341 -15.27 0.79 16.37
CA ARG A 341 -16.44 1.38 15.69
C ARG A 341 -16.04 2.04 14.38
N GLU A 342 -14.99 2.86 14.39
CA GLU A 342 -14.49 3.54 13.20
C GLU A 342 -13.95 2.53 12.15
N ILE A 343 -13.24 1.49 12.60
CA ILE A 343 -12.79 0.37 11.75
C ILE A 343 -13.97 -0.27 11.02
N LYS A 344 -15.07 -0.56 11.72
CA LYS A 344 -16.27 -1.16 11.12
C LYS A 344 -16.91 -0.25 10.07
N GLU A 345 -16.97 1.06 10.33
CA GLU A 345 -17.52 2.03 9.37
C GLU A 345 -16.67 2.10 8.08
N VAL A 346 -15.33 2.16 8.23
CA VAL A 346 -14.41 2.17 7.10
C VAL A 346 -14.45 0.84 6.34
N ALA A 347 -14.47 -0.30 7.05
CA ALA A 347 -14.54 -1.62 6.46
C ALA A 347 -15.80 -1.81 5.58
N ASN A 348 -16.96 -1.40 6.09
CA ASN A 348 -18.22 -1.44 5.35
C ASN A 348 -18.16 -0.55 4.10
N LYS A 349 -17.58 0.64 4.22
CA LYS A 349 -17.39 1.56 3.08
C LYS A 349 -16.45 0.98 2.01
N MET A 350 -15.42 0.23 2.44
CA MET A 350 -14.48 -0.47 1.56
C MET A 350 -15.02 -1.79 1.03
N LYS A 351 -16.26 -2.18 1.40
CA LYS A 351 -16.90 -3.45 1.02
C LYS A 351 -16.06 -4.66 1.43
N LEU A 352 -15.46 -4.62 2.62
CA LEU A 352 -14.90 -5.82 3.23
C LEU A 352 -16.02 -6.77 3.66
N GLU A 353 -15.80 -8.07 3.51
CA GLU A 353 -16.73 -9.09 3.97
C GLU A 353 -16.74 -9.15 5.51
N ARG A 354 -17.85 -9.60 6.10
CA ARG A 354 -18.02 -9.61 7.57
C ARG A 354 -16.91 -10.36 8.31
N PHE A 355 -16.42 -11.45 7.74
CA PHE A 355 -15.36 -12.27 8.32
C PHE A 355 -13.96 -11.64 8.16
N GLU A 356 -13.79 -10.67 7.26
CA GLU A 356 -12.55 -9.91 7.07
C GLU A 356 -12.39 -8.78 8.10
N ILE A 357 -13.49 -8.32 8.72
CA ILE A 357 -13.48 -7.17 9.64
C ILE A 357 -12.93 -7.59 11.00
N PRO A 358 -11.87 -6.93 11.51
CA PRO A 358 -11.36 -7.21 12.85
C PRO A 358 -12.43 -7.00 13.93
N ILE A 359 -12.55 -7.95 14.86
CA ILE A 359 -13.55 -7.88 15.95
C ILE A 359 -12.92 -7.39 17.26
N LYS A 360 -11.59 -7.52 17.39
CA LYS A 360 -10.81 -6.99 18.51
C LYS A 360 -9.62 -6.20 18.00
N VAL A 361 -9.24 -5.18 18.75
CA VAL A 361 -8.12 -4.30 18.43
C VAL A 361 -7.25 -4.11 19.66
N ARG A 362 -5.94 -4.04 19.46
CA ARG A 362 -4.97 -3.62 20.47
C ARG A 362 -4.26 -2.36 20.00
N LEU A 363 -4.29 -1.31 20.82
CA LEU A 363 -3.61 -0.05 20.50
C LEU A 363 -2.16 -0.09 20.97
N SER A 364 -1.25 0.24 20.07
CA SER A 364 0.19 0.38 20.35
C SER A 364 0.50 1.82 20.73
N PRO A 365 0.99 2.09 21.96
CA PRO A 365 1.48 3.42 22.30
C PRO A 365 2.79 3.75 21.58
N GLU A 366 3.57 2.74 21.19
CA GLU A 366 4.84 2.90 20.48
C GLU A 366 4.63 2.86 18.96
N PRO A 367 5.19 3.82 18.20
CA PRO A 367 5.15 3.79 16.75
C PRO A 367 6.04 2.68 16.19
N TRP A 368 5.60 2.04 15.11
CA TRP A 368 6.41 1.05 14.42
C TRP A 368 7.42 1.73 13.50
N THR A 369 8.71 1.54 13.75
CA THR A 369 9.80 2.14 12.97
C THR A 369 10.80 1.06 12.53
N PRO A 370 11.66 1.34 11.53
CA PRO A 370 12.74 0.43 11.18
C PRO A 370 13.68 0.18 12.36
N GLU A 371 13.87 1.17 13.24
CA GLU A 371 14.72 1.02 14.44
C GLU A 371 14.10 0.07 15.48
N THR A 372 12.78 0.06 15.63
CA THR A 372 12.10 -0.91 16.52
C THR A 372 12.07 -2.33 15.95
N GLY A 373 12.49 -2.51 14.69
CA GLY A 373 12.55 -3.81 14.03
C GLY A 373 11.18 -4.36 13.61
N LEU A 374 10.09 -3.62 13.82
CA LEU A 374 8.71 -4.06 13.52
C LEU A 374 8.31 -3.80 12.05
N VAL A 375 9.01 -2.90 11.37
CA VAL A 375 8.90 -2.67 9.93
C VAL A 375 10.26 -2.79 9.23
N THR A 376 10.24 -2.95 7.92
CA THR A 376 11.44 -2.86 7.06
C THR A 376 11.84 -1.39 6.83
N ASP A 377 13.02 -1.13 6.27
CA ASP A 377 13.46 0.22 5.90
C ASP A 377 12.53 0.90 4.87
N ALA A 378 11.80 0.08 4.09
CA ALA A 378 10.76 0.52 3.17
C ALA A 378 9.36 0.61 3.85
N PHE A 379 9.29 0.59 5.18
CA PHE A 379 8.09 0.66 6.01
C PHE A 379 7.07 -0.48 5.80
N LYS A 380 7.48 -1.62 5.24
CA LYS A 380 6.63 -2.84 5.16
C LYS A 380 6.60 -3.56 6.51
N LEU A 381 5.43 -4.09 6.90
CA LEU A 381 5.22 -4.82 8.15
C LEU A 381 6.04 -6.12 8.20
N LYS A 382 6.73 -6.36 9.33
CA LYS A 382 7.37 -7.66 9.62
C LYS A 382 6.44 -8.50 10.50
N ARG A 383 5.48 -9.20 9.87
CA ARG A 383 4.41 -9.96 10.55
C ARG A 383 4.91 -10.91 11.64
N LYS A 384 6.02 -11.63 11.40
CA LYS A 384 6.60 -12.56 12.37
C LYS A 384 7.06 -11.85 13.64
N GLU A 385 7.73 -10.70 13.49
CA GLU A 385 8.20 -9.89 14.62
C GLU A 385 7.03 -9.22 15.34
N LEU A 386 6.03 -8.71 14.61
CA LEU A 386 4.81 -8.17 15.20
C LEU A 386 4.03 -9.23 15.99
N LYS A 387 3.90 -10.45 15.46
CA LYS A 387 3.29 -11.58 16.16
C LYS A 387 4.02 -11.89 17.48
N ASN A 388 5.34 -11.94 17.45
CA ASN A 388 6.15 -12.21 18.64
C ASN A 388 6.02 -11.07 19.67
N HIS A 389 6.01 -9.82 19.21
CA HIS A 389 5.86 -8.65 20.06
C HIS A 389 4.48 -8.61 20.77
N TYR A 390 3.40 -8.95 20.07
CA TYR A 390 2.04 -8.93 20.60
C TYR A 390 1.53 -10.30 21.08
N LEU A 391 2.41 -11.27 21.38
CA LEU A 391 2.01 -12.65 21.70
C LEU A 391 1.00 -12.71 22.87
N ASN A 392 1.28 -12.00 23.96
CA ASN A 392 0.40 -11.96 25.13
C ASN A 392 -0.97 -11.31 24.81
N ASP A 393 -0.98 -10.29 23.96
CA ASP A 393 -2.20 -9.63 23.52
C ASP A 393 -3.02 -10.52 22.59
N ILE A 394 -2.38 -11.31 21.73
CA ILE A 394 -3.01 -12.32 20.86
C ILE A 394 -3.72 -13.36 21.71
N GLU A 395 -3.03 -13.91 22.72
CA GLU A 395 -3.60 -14.88 23.64
C GLU A 395 -4.81 -14.29 24.36
N ARG A 396 -4.69 -13.10 24.94
CA ARG A 396 -5.83 -12.39 25.58
C ARG A 396 -7.00 -12.18 24.62
N MET A 397 -6.73 -11.76 23.38
CA MET A 397 -7.78 -11.48 22.40
C MET A 397 -8.48 -12.75 21.91
N TYR A 398 -7.78 -13.86 21.72
CA TYR A 398 -8.43 -15.12 21.31
C TYR A 398 -8.97 -15.96 22.48
N GLY A 399 -8.87 -15.47 23.71
CA GLY A 399 -9.40 -16.16 24.89
C GLY A 399 -8.48 -17.27 25.39
N GLY A 400 -7.17 -17.08 25.28
CA GLY A 400 -6.18 -17.84 26.04
C GLY A 400 -6.55 -17.81 27.52
N LYS A 401 -6.57 -19.02 28.11
CA LYS A 401 -6.97 -19.30 29.49
C LYS A 401 -6.32 -18.38 30.52
#